data_AF-A0A2A2WKC1-F1
#
_entry.id   AF-A0A2A2WKC1-F1
#
_cell.length_a   1.000
_cell.length_b   1.000
_cell.length_c   1.000
_cell.angle_alpha   90.00
_cell.angle_beta   90.00
_cell.angle_gamma   90.00
#
_symmetry.space_group_name_H-M   'P 1'
#
loop_
_entity.id
_entity.type
_entity.pdbx_description
1 polymer ?
#
loop_
_entity_poly.entity_id
_entity_poly.type
_entity_poly.pdbx_seq_one_letter_code
_entity_poly.pdbx_strand_id
1 'polypeptide(L)'
;AVERLVVEHFATALASAPVDVPGADIARIRNEAVADMLVRRPEVVNYLRRALLDPGGQRGELLERLTELTHREVIAMRQSGAASRVRADAVQVVDVIVTQLGRLFLQPLVDSMWSHLGTFTHTEGDDKPELSVRVTETLAPQGTPQ
;
A
#
# COMPACT_ATOMS: atom_id res chain seq x y z
N ALA A 1 -12.85 -14.82 -10.83
CA ALA A 1 -12.32 -15.98 -10.08
C ALA A 1 -10.89 -15.75 -9.60
N VAL A 2 -10.03 -15.12 -10.40
CA VAL A 2 -8.65 -14.75 -10.05
C VAL A 2 -8.63 -13.63 -9.00
N GLU A 3 -9.56 -12.68 -9.11
CA GLU A 3 -9.74 -11.54 -8.22
C GLU A 3 -9.90 -12.00 -6.76
N ARG A 4 -10.70 -13.05 -6.54
CA ARG A 4 -10.90 -13.63 -5.19
C ARG A 4 -9.63 -14.24 -4.63
N LEU A 5 -8.87 -14.96 -5.44
CA LEU A 5 -7.62 -15.58 -5.03
C LEU A 5 -6.58 -14.51 -4.67
N VAL A 6 -6.51 -13.43 -5.45
CA VAL A 6 -5.66 -12.28 -5.14
C VAL A 6 -6.05 -11.67 -3.80
N VAL A 7 -7.34 -11.38 -3.60
CA VAL A 7 -7.86 -10.82 -2.33
C VAL A 7 -7.58 -11.76 -1.15
N GLU A 8 -7.67 -13.08 -1.35
CA GLU A 8 -7.36 -14.09 -0.33
C GLU A 8 -5.87 -14.09 0.05
N HIS A 9 -4.96 -13.89 -0.91
CA HIS A 9 -3.53 -13.71 -0.60
C HIS A 9 -3.28 -12.47 0.26
N PHE A 10 -3.95 -11.35 -0.02
CA PHE A 10 -3.87 -10.15 0.81
C PHE A 10 -4.41 -10.41 2.22
N ALA A 11 -5.60 -11.01 2.33
CA ALA A 11 -6.21 -11.32 3.62
C ALA A 11 -5.30 -12.25 4.46
N THR A 12 -4.71 -13.26 3.83
CA THR A 12 -3.78 -14.19 4.49
C THR A 12 -2.51 -13.48 4.97
N ALA A 13 -1.94 -12.61 4.15
CA ALA A 13 -0.76 -11.83 4.53
C ALA A 13 -1.05 -10.91 5.73
N LEU A 14 -2.19 -10.20 5.71
CA LEU A 14 -2.62 -9.32 6.79
C LEU A 14 -2.89 -10.09 8.10
N ALA A 15 -3.49 -11.28 8.00
CA ALA A 15 -3.74 -12.16 9.15
C ALA A 15 -2.46 -12.78 9.74
N SER A 16 -1.39 -12.91 8.94
CA SER A 16 -0.11 -13.44 9.38
C SER A 16 0.73 -12.44 10.20
N ALA A 17 0.39 -11.15 10.13
CA ALA A 17 1.09 -10.10 10.83
C ALA A 17 0.86 -10.19 12.35
N PRO A 18 1.91 -10.12 13.18
CA PRO A 18 1.74 -10.13 14.63
C PRO A 18 0.96 -8.88 15.10
N VAL A 19 -0.12 -9.11 15.84
CA VAL A 19 -1.03 -8.05 16.35
C VAL A 19 -0.82 -7.70 17.83
N ASP A 20 -0.14 -8.57 18.58
CA ASP A 20 -0.01 -8.44 20.04
C ASP A 20 1.33 -7.83 20.48
N VAL A 21 1.92 -6.95 19.66
CA VAL A 21 3.19 -6.28 19.98
C VAL A 21 2.90 -4.91 20.62
N PRO A 22 3.14 -4.72 21.94
CA PRO A 22 2.83 -3.47 22.61
C PRO A 22 3.61 -2.29 22.02
N GLY A 23 2.93 -1.20 21.69
CA GLY A 23 3.53 0.01 21.13
C GLY A 23 4.03 -0.13 19.68
N ALA A 24 3.80 -1.27 19.03
CA ALA A 24 4.17 -1.44 17.64
C ALA A 24 3.23 -0.70 16.70
N ASP A 25 3.79 -0.18 15.62
CA ASP A 25 3.03 0.29 14.47
C ASP A 25 2.46 -0.92 13.71
N ILE A 26 1.28 -1.39 14.14
CA ILE A 26 0.58 -2.54 13.53
C ILE A 26 0.31 -2.31 12.04
N ALA A 27 0.07 -1.06 11.63
CA ALA A 27 -0.13 -0.73 10.22
C ALA A 27 1.15 -0.98 9.42
N ARG A 28 2.31 -0.55 9.94
CA ARG A 28 3.62 -0.83 9.31
C ARG A 28 3.88 -2.34 9.21
N ILE A 29 3.67 -3.10 10.29
CA ILE A 29 3.91 -4.56 10.30
C ILE A 29 3.02 -5.26 9.26
N ARG A 30 1.74 -4.89 9.17
CA ARG A 30 0.82 -5.45 8.18
C ARG A 30 1.19 -5.10 6.74
N ASN A 31 1.66 -3.87 6.50
CA ASN A 31 2.15 -3.47 5.19
C ASN A 31 3.41 -4.26 4.80
N GLU A 32 4.32 -4.51 5.74
CA GLU A 32 5.51 -5.36 5.52
C GLU A 32 5.12 -6.79 5.17
N ALA A 33 4.15 -7.38 5.87
CA ALA A 33 3.66 -8.73 5.57
C ALA A 33 3.05 -8.84 4.16
N VAL A 34 2.32 -7.81 3.70
CA VAL A 34 1.80 -7.75 2.33
C VAL A 34 2.93 -7.57 1.31
N ALA A 35 3.91 -6.71 1.60
CA ALA A 35 5.07 -6.53 0.73
C ALA A 35 5.86 -7.84 0.54
N ASP A 36 6.11 -8.57 1.63
CA ASP A 36 6.76 -9.89 1.60
C ASP A 36 5.96 -10.92 0.79
N MET A 37 4.64 -10.91 0.92
CA MET A 37 3.76 -11.76 0.12
C MET A 37 3.89 -11.46 -1.38
N LEU A 38 3.93 -10.18 -1.75
CA LEU A 38 4.04 -9.75 -3.15
C LEU A 38 5.40 -10.09 -3.76
N VAL A 39 6.50 -9.95 -3.01
CA VAL A 39 7.84 -10.37 -3.44
C VAL A 39 7.89 -11.86 -3.75
N ARG A 40 7.22 -12.69 -2.92
CA ARG A 40 7.17 -14.14 -3.11
C ARG A 40 6.23 -14.58 -4.24
N ARG A 41 5.38 -13.69 -4.75
CA ARG A 41 4.30 -13.99 -5.71
C ARG A 41 4.30 -13.04 -6.91
N PRO A 42 5.32 -13.11 -7.79
CA PRO A 42 5.41 -12.25 -8.96
C PRO A 42 4.19 -12.37 -9.90
N GLU A 43 3.51 -13.51 -9.93
CA GLU A 43 2.26 -13.71 -10.66
C GLU A 43 1.13 -12.79 -10.20
N VAL A 44 1.03 -12.56 -8.88
CA VAL A 44 0.06 -11.64 -8.29
C VAL A 44 0.40 -10.21 -8.70
N VAL A 45 1.68 -9.82 -8.63
CA VAL A 45 2.14 -8.49 -9.05
C VAL A 45 1.83 -8.21 -10.51
N ASN A 46 2.08 -9.18 -11.40
CA ASN A 46 1.81 -9.05 -12.83
C ASN A 46 0.30 -8.91 -13.12
N TYR A 47 -0.53 -9.68 -12.41
CA TYR A 47 -1.97 -9.55 -12.50
C TYR A 47 -2.45 -8.20 -11.98
N LEU A 48 -1.97 -7.73 -10.81
CA LEU A 48 -2.29 -6.41 -10.27
C LEU A 48 -1.92 -5.29 -11.24
N ARG A 49 -0.74 -5.36 -11.87
CA ARG A 49 -0.29 -4.38 -12.88
C ARG A 49 -1.28 -4.30 -14.04
N ARG A 50 -1.68 -5.46 -14.59
CA ARG A 50 -2.63 -5.51 -15.70
C ARG A 50 -4.02 -5.05 -15.26
N ALA A 51 -4.53 -5.55 -14.15
CA ALA A 51 -5.88 -5.24 -13.69
C ALA A 51 -6.04 -3.76 -13.31
N LEU A 52 -5.00 -3.12 -12.75
CA LEU A 52 -5.07 -1.76 -12.22
C LEU A 52 -4.52 -0.70 -13.17
N LEU A 53 -3.51 -1.01 -13.99
CA LEU A 53 -2.84 0.00 -14.85
C LEU A 53 -3.17 -0.13 -16.33
N ASP A 54 -3.68 -1.28 -16.81
CA ASP A 54 -4.13 -1.42 -18.19
C ASP A 54 -5.36 -0.53 -18.47
N PRO A 55 -5.32 0.38 -19.46
CA PRO A 55 -6.47 1.19 -19.86
C PRO A 55 -7.70 0.36 -20.30
N GLY A 56 -7.49 -0.87 -20.78
CA GLY A 56 -8.57 -1.79 -21.18
C GLY A 56 -8.99 -2.81 -20.11
N GLY A 57 -8.42 -2.73 -18.90
CA GLY A 57 -8.65 -3.70 -17.83
C GLY A 57 -9.99 -3.54 -17.09
N GLN A 58 -10.48 -4.64 -16.50
CA GLN A 58 -11.62 -4.66 -15.56
C GLN A 58 -11.19 -4.11 -14.19
N ARG A 59 -10.76 -2.84 -14.13
CA ARG A 59 -10.32 -2.16 -12.89
C ARG A 59 -11.31 -2.29 -11.73
N GLY A 60 -12.61 -2.32 -12.04
CA GLY A 60 -13.70 -2.24 -11.05
C GLY A 60 -13.68 -3.33 -9.99
N GLU A 61 -13.85 -4.60 -10.38
CA GLU A 61 -14.13 -5.67 -9.40
C GLU A 61 -12.97 -5.92 -8.43
N LEU A 62 -11.73 -5.92 -8.90
CA LEU A 62 -10.57 -6.10 -8.03
C LEU A 62 -10.41 -4.94 -7.05
N LEU A 63 -10.52 -3.71 -7.54
CA LEU A 63 -10.34 -2.52 -6.71
C LEU A 63 -11.45 -2.41 -5.66
N GLU A 64 -12.70 -2.72 -6.03
CA GLU A 64 -13.83 -2.81 -5.10
C GLU A 64 -13.53 -3.82 -3.98
N ARG A 65 -13.13 -5.05 -4.32
CA ARG A 65 -12.84 -6.10 -3.32
C ARG A 65 -11.66 -5.74 -2.41
N LEU A 66 -10.60 -5.15 -2.96
CA LEU A 66 -9.46 -4.68 -2.16
C LEU A 66 -9.89 -3.54 -1.23
N THR A 67 -10.74 -2.63 -1.69
CA THR A 67 -11.30 -1.53 -0.88
C THR A 67 -12.14 -2.08 0.28
N GLU A 68 -13.02 -3.05 0.01
CA GLU A 68 -13.82 -3.72 1.04
C GLU A 68 -12.96 -4.49 2.06
N LEU A 69 -11.89 -5.15 1.61
CA LEU A 69 -10.94 -5.81 2.50
C LEU A 69 -10.24 -4.79 3.40
N THR A 70 -9.65 -3.74 2.84
CA THR A 70 -8.94 -2.72 3.61
C THR A 70 -9.86 -1.99 4.59
N HIS A 71 -11.11 -1.72 4.20
CA HIS A 71 -12.09 -1.13 5.10
C HIS A 71 -12.38 -2.03 6.32
N ARG A 72 -12.57 -3.34 6.10
CA ARG A 72 -12.75 -4.31 7.20
C ARG A 72 -11.54 -4.34 8.14
N GLU A 73 -10.34 -4.30 7.59
CA GLU A 73 -9.10 -4.29 8.38
C GLU A 73 -8.93 -3.00 9.18
N VAL A 74 -9.26 -1.84 8.61
CA VAL A 74 -9.24 -0.55 9.33
C VAL A 74 -10.23 -0.57 10.50
N ILE A 75 -11.44 -1.11 10.31
CA ILE A 75 -12.43 -1.26 11.38
C ILE A 75 -11.89 -2.18 12.49
N ALA A 76 -11.32 -3.33 12.13
CA ALA A 76 -10.76 -4.28 13.09
C ALA A 76 -9.62 -3.66 13.92
N MET A 77 -8.70 -2.93 13.26
CA MET A 77 -7.60 -2.23 13.95
C MET A 77 -8.07 -1.11 14.87
N ARG A 78 -9.19 -0.45 14.57
CA ARG A 78 -9.77 0.56 15.47
C ARG A 78 -10.41 -0.07 16.71
N GLN A 79 -11.08 -1.20 16.53
CA GLN A 79 -11.69 -1.95 17.64
C GLN A 79 -10.63 -2.48 18.62
N SER A 80 -9.45 -2.86 18.13
CA SER A 80 -8.32 -3.28 18.97
C SER A 80 -7.47 -2.13 19.53
N GLY A 81 -7.76 -0.88 19.15
CA GLY A 81 -7.01 0.31 19.60
C GLY A 81 -5.68 0.56 18.87
N ALA A 82 -5.37 -0.21 17.84
CA ALA A 82 -4.13 -0.16 17.07
C ALA A 82 -4.12 0.91 15.95
N ALA A 83 -5.27 1.49 15.60
CA ALA A 83 -5.38 2.56 14.62
C ALA A 83 -5.78 3.90 15.25
N SER A 84 -5.10 4.98 14.84
CA SER A 84 -5.43 6.35 15.23
C SER A 84 -6.88 6.71 14.82
N ARG A 85 -7.66 7.23 15.78
CA ARG A 85 -9.07 7.61 15.62
C ARG A 85 -9.27 9.00 14.97
N VAL A 86 -8.20 9.61 14.47
CA VAL A 86 -8.15 11.05 14.15
C VAL A 86 -8.51 11.38 12.69
N ARG A 87 -8.46 10.41 11.75
CA ARG A 87 -8.81 10.63 10.32
C ARG A 87 -10.09 9.90 9.91
N ALA A 88 -10.79 10.47 8.92
CA ALA A 88 -11.95 9.84 8.30
C ALA A 88 -11.59 8.48 7.68
N ASP A 89 -12.46 7.49 7.89
CA ASP A 89 -12.26 6.08 7.54
C ASP A 89 -11.91 5.89 6.05
N ALA A 90 -12.58 6.66 5.19
CA ALA A 90 -12.37 6.61 3.74
C ALA A 90 -10.96 7.04 3.33
N VAL A 91 -10.42 8.12 3.93
CA VAL A 91 -9.08 8.63 3.57
C VAL A 91 -8.00 7.68 4.06
N GLN A 92 -8.18 7.05 5.23
CA GLN A 92 -7.24 6.06 5.72
C GLN A 92 -7.21 4.80 4.84
N VAL A 93 -8.36 4.34 4.37
CA VAL A 93 -8.43 3.21 3.43
C VAL A 93 -7.72 3.54 2.11
N VAL A 94 -7.98 4.71 1.54
CA VAL A 94 -7.33 5.17 0.30
C VAL A 94 -5.83 5.32 0.50
N ASP A 95 -5.38 5.94 1.60
CA ASP A 95 -3.96 6.11 1.92
C ASP A 95 -3.22 4.77 1.99
N VAL A 96 -3.80 3.76 2.66
CA VAL A 96 -3.23 2.41 2.76
C VAL A 96 -3.12 1.73 1.41
N ILE A 97 -4.17 1.79 0.58
CA ILE A 97 -4.18 1.15 -0.74
C ILE A 97 -3.19 1.84 -1.68
N VAL A 98 -3.23 3.17 -1.76
CA VAL A 98 -2.39 3.96 -2.66
C VAL A 98 -0.91 3.87 -2.26
N THR A 99 -0.60 3.88 -0.97
CA THR A 99 0.79 3.75 -0.50
C THR A 99 1.38 2.40 -0.88
N GLN A 100 0.63 1.32 -0.67
CA GLN A 100 1.11 -0.03 -1.00
C GLN A 100 1.24 -0.23 -2.51
N LEU A 101 0.21 0.13 -3.30
CA LEU A 101 0.26 -0.01 -4.75
C LEU A 101 1.30 0.91 -5.39
N GLY A 102 1.42 2.14 -4.88
CA GLY A 102 2.41 3.11 -5.34
C GLY A 102 3.83 2.58 -5.15
N ARG A 103 4.16 2.11 -3.93
CA ARG A 103 5.47 1.49 -3.68
C ARG A 103 5.71 0.26 -4.55
N LEU A 104 4.73 -0.64 -4.66
CA LEU A 104 4.84 -1.87 -5.46
C LEU A 104 5.17 -1.58 -6.93
N PHE A 105 4.51 -0.60 -7.54
CA PHE A 105 4.64 -0.33 -8.97
C PHE A 105 5.78 0.64 -9.31
N LEU A 106 6.12 1.55 -8.41
CA LEU A 106 7.05 2.65 -8.71
C LEU A 106 8.44 2.47 -8.09
N GLN A 107 8.61 1.71 -7.00
CA GLN A 107 9.95 1.38 -6.47
C GLN A 107 10.85 0.71 -7.53
N PRO A 108 10.37 -0.21 -8.39
CA PRO A 108 11.21 -0.80 -9.44
C PRO A 108 11.79 0.23 -10.43
N LEU A 109 11.12 1.36 -10.63
CA LEU A 109 11.63 2.47 -11.46
C LEU A 109 12.80 3.17 -10.74
N VAL A 110 12.65 3.43 -9.44
CA VAL A 110 13.71 3.98 -8.58
C VAL A 110 14.91 3.05 -8.56
N ASP A 111 14.68 1.75 -8.40
CA ASP A 111 15.74 0.74 -8.40
C ASP A 111 16.51 0.71 -9.73
N SER A 112 15.80 0.81 -10.85
CA SER A 112 16.41 0.84 -12.19
C SER A 112 17.24 2.11 -12.41
N MET A 113 16.72 3.27 -12.00
CA MET A 113 17.45 4.54 -12.08
C MET A 113 18.69 4.54 -11.19
N TRP A 114 18.58 4.05 -9.96
CA TRP A 114 19.71 3.93 -9.03
C TRP A 114 20.80 3.01 -9.58
N SER A 115 20.42 1.84 -10.09
CA SER A 115 21.35 0.92 -10.72
C SER A 115 22.04 1.55 -11.93
N HIS A 116 21.33 2.36 -12.72
CA HIS A 116 21.91 3.04 -13.87
C HIS A 116 22.85 4.18 -13.44
N LEU A 117 22.48 4.98 -12.44
CA LEU A 117 23.33 6.02 -11.85
C LEU A 117 24.65 5.45 -11.36
N GLY A 118 24.64 4.28 -10.71
CA GLY A 118 25.86 3.59 -10.28
C GLY A 118 26.84 3.22 -11.41
N THR A 119 26.40 3.26 -12.69
CA THR A 119 27.28 3.00 -13.84
C THR A 119 28.09 4.23 -14.30
N PHE A 120 27.69 5.44 -13.91
CA PHE A 120 28.36 6.69 -14.33
C PHE A 120 28.49 7.75 -13.23
N THR A 121 28.02 7.46 -12.01
CA THR A 121 28.21 8.27 -10.80
C THR A 121 28.69 7.38 -9.65
N HIS A 122 29.43 7.97 -8.71
CA HIS A 122 29.84 7.26 -7.51
C HIS A 122 28.65 7.21 -6.53
N THR A 123 28.09 6.02 -6.34
CA THR A 123 27.02 5.76 -5.37
C THR A 123 27.53 4.93 -4.18
N GLU A 124 28.83 4.70 -4.07
CA GLU A 124 29.41 3.96 -2.94
C GLU A 124 29.31 4.82 -1.67
N GLY A 125 28.72 4.25 -0.62
CA GLY A 125 28.49 4.96 0.64
C GLY A 125 27.12 5.66 0.74
N ASP A 126 26.35 5.73 -0.35
CA ASP A 126 24.99 6.26 -0.35
C ASP A 126 23.94 5.14 -0.27
N ASP A 127 22.93 5.35 0.56
CA ASP A 127 21.79 4.43 0.66
C ASP A 127 20.85 4.60 -0.55
N LYS A 128 20.43 3.48 -1.14
CA LYS A 128 19.44 3.48 -2.22
C LYS A 128 18.14 4.16 -1.73
N PRO A 129 17.59 5.14 -2.46
CA PRO A 129 16.36 5.81 -2.05
C PRO A 129 15.16 4.84 -2.02
N GLU A 130 14.32 5.04 -1.00
CA GLU A 130 13.06 4.34 -0.83
C GLU A 130 11.89 5.27 -1.19
N LEU A 131 11.01 4.80 -2.08
CA LEU A 131 9.83 5.56 -2.46
C LEU A 131 8.80 5.53 -1.33
N SER A 132 8.41 6.71 -0.87
CA SER A 132 7.23 6.91 -0.04
C SER A 132 6.13 7.61 -0.85
N VAL A 133 4.90 7.11 -0.72
CA VAL A 133 3.69 7.72 -1.26
C VAL A 133 2.79 8.07 -0.08
N ARG A 134 2.11 9.20 -0.13
CA ARG A 134 1.22 9.66 0.94
C ARG A 134 -0.01 10.34 0.35
N VAL A 135 -1.18 10.02 0.88
CA VAL A 135 -2.42 10.73 0.57
C VAL A 135 -2.68 11.80 1.64
N THR A 136 -2.88 13.02 1.17
CA THR A 136 -3.16 14.19 2.02
C THR A 136 -4.53 14.77 1.69
N GLU A 137 -5.32 15.07 2.72
CA GLU A 137 -6.50 15.91 2.56
C GLU A 137 -6.05 17.35 2.30
N THR A 138 -6.41 17.90 1.15
CA THR A 138 -6.30 19.33 0.92
C THR A 138 -7.44 20.00 1.68
N LEU A 139 -7.15 20.60 2.83
CA LEU A 139 -8.11 21.49 3.49
C LEU A 139 -8.30 22.71 2.59
N ALA A 140 -9.51 22.92 2.10
CA ALA A 140 -9.86 24.18 1.45
C ALA A 140 -9.60 25.33 2.44
N PRO A 141 -8.99 26.46 2.02
CA PRO A 141 -8.82 27.60 2.91
C PRO A 141 -10.21 28.04 3.37
N GLN A 142 -10.46 27.95 4.67
CA GLN A 142 -11.68 28.52 5.25
C GLN A 142 -11.61 30.03 5.02
N GLY A 143 -12.47 30.54 4.14
CA GLY A 143 -12.59 31.96 3.89
C GLY A 143 -12.86 32.67 5.21
N THR A 144 -12.01 33.64 5.54
CA THR A 144 -12.21 34.54 6.66
C THR A 144 -13.56 35.24 6.48
N PRO A 145 -14.49 35.19 7.44
CA PRO A 145 -15.63 36.09 7.41
C PRO A 145 -15.12 37.51 7.54
N GLN A 146 -15.59 38.37 6.63
CA GLN A 146 -15.34 39.81 6.60
C GLN A 146 -16.27 40.53 7.57
#